data_AF-H1BAA1-F1
#
_entry.id   AF-H1BAA1-F1
#
_cell.length_a   1.000
_cell.length_b   1.000
_cell.length_c   1.000
_cell.angle_alpha   90.00
_cell.angle_beta   90.00
_cell.angle_gamma   90.00
#
_symmetry.space_group_name_H-M   'P 1'
#
loop_
_entity.id
_entity.type
_entity.pdbx_description
1 polymer ?
#
loop_
_entity_poly.entity_id
_entity_poly.type
_entity_poly.pdbx_seq_one_letter_code
_entity_poly.pdbx_strand_id
1 'polypeptide(L)'
;MYGRVEIDDETKKKLSLLLKYYRKKANLNQRDFITYNGATICSADTYSKIENCKIIKSNSIYHYLLVQIHAELNLPSSWWEPWSTCFQELLELVTRYDLAGLAERCAALFAQLREKTDIFAVEYRELLMLMASYYEHCSEMSEEQFHKYMELLPIFDVSIQEILKDMLYTYTVHRHRDARKNGAVFTRLHMAESTSLLNILNRSYQAYYEERFLDCFRDSLYLEQTFLKQGNYNRLLDVYDAIVLLYADVQKDAANHEYVEKLFAIVNEHPEQLHRNKYLQSLYQCGMLYYEIGQYEKACDYFCELAKQDDYHFLPAALLACILCEQLERVIPPEILQEPRYPERFPKHVTAYHQYCLFKQKERDPFQREEYFLKYVLPQISNEDQLIWEPACRELEQLIRSTRHYHLKKRIQSS
;
A
#
# COMPACT_ATOMS: atom_id res chain seq x y z
N MET A 1 30.41 8.37 -37.50
CA MET A 1 29.15 9.14 -37.58
C MET A 1 28.00 8.17 -37.32
N TYR A 2 27.51 8.08 -36.08
CA TYR A 2 26.24 7.41 -35.82
C TYR A 2 25.13 8.33 -36.33
N GLY A 3 24.28 7.84 -37.23
CA GLY A 3 23.12 8.59 -37.71
C GLY A 3 22.27 9.00 -36.52
N ARG A 4 22.02 10.31 -36.36
CA ARG A 4 21.15 10.81 -35.29
C ARG A 4 19.77 10.19 -35.47
N VAL A 5 19.27 9.51 -34.44
CA VAL A 5 17.92 8.94 -34.44
C VAL A 5 16.91 10.05 -34.73
N GLU A 6 16.01 9.78 -35.68
CA GLU A 6 14.89 10.67 -35.97
C GLU A 6 13.93 10.64 -34.78
N ILE A 7 13.56 11.83 -34.28
CA ILE A 7 12.73 11.96 -33.09
C ILE A 7 11.33 12.37 -33.54
N ASP A 8 10.38 11.46 -33.38
CA ASP A 8 8.97 11.74 -33.61
C ASP A 8 8.38 12.70 -32.56
N ASP A 9 7.18 13.18 -32.83
CA ASP A 9 6.48 14.19 -32.04
C ASP A 9 6.08 13.68 -30.64
N GLU A 10 5.79 12.38 -30.50
CA GLU A 10 5.45 11.77 -29.21
C GLU A 10 6.69 11.67 -28.33
N THR A 11 7.79 11.18 -28.90
CA THR A 11 9.09 11.07 -28.23
C THR A 11 9.57 12.44 -27.77
N LYS A 12 9.40 13.49 -28.59
CA LYS A 12 9.72 14.88 -28.18
C LYS A 12 8.92 15.35 -26.97
N LYS A 13 7.64 14.99 -26.86
CA LYS A 13 6.82 15.32 -25.68
C LYS A 13 7.34 14.60 -24.43
N LYS A 14 7.65 13.31 -24.53
CA LYS A 14 8.20 12.53 -23.42
C LYS A 14 9.58 13.05 -22.97
N LEU A 15 10.47 13.34 -23.92
CA LEU A 15 11.77 13.96 -23.66
C LEU A 15 11.64 15.31 -22.98
N SER A 16 10.64 16.11 -23.33
CA SER A 16 10.41 17.41 -22.70
C SER A 16 10.18 17.31 -21.18
N LEU A 17 9.49 16.26 -20.74
CA LEU A 17 9.25 15.97 -19.33
C LEU A 17 10.55 15.55 -18.64
N LEU A 18 11.31 14.64 -19.25
CA LEU A 18 12.60 14.17 -18.73
C LEU A 18 13.61 15.32 -18.60
N LEU A 19 13.77 16.14 -19.64
CA LEU A 19 14.68 17.29 -19.63
C LEU A 19 14.33 18.27 -18.51
N LYS A 20 13.05 18.59 -18.33
CA LYS A 20 12.57 19.46 -17.24
C LYS A 20 12.87 18.86 -15.87
N TYR A 21 12.57 17.58 -15.68
CA TYR A 21 12.79 16.86 -14.43
C TYR A 21 14.28 16.84 -14.07
N TYR A 22 15.14 16.37 -14.98
CA TYR A 22 16.57 16.24 -14.72
C TYR A 22 17.30 17.59 -14.59
N ARG A 23 16.89 18.62 -15.35
CA ARG A 23 17.41 19.97 -15.15
C ARG A 23 17.13 20.46 -13.71
N LYS A 24 15.90 20.29 -13.23
CA LYS A 24 15.52 20.68 -11.86
C LYS A 24 16.30 19.85 -10.83
N LYS A 25 16.43 18.54 -11.03
CA LYS A 25 17.20 17.65 -10.16
C LYS A 25 18.68 18.06 -10.08
N ALA A 26 19.27 18.52 -11.19
CA ALA A 26 20.62 19.07 -11.23
C ALA A 26 20.72 20.52 -10.71
N ASN A 27 19.61 21.13 -10.28
CA ASN A 27 19.52 22.52 -9.83
C ASN A 27 20.04 23.55 -10.86
N LEU A 28 19.89 23.25 -12.15
CA LEU A 28 20.32 24.13 -13.24
C LEU A 28 19.20 25.11 -13.58
N ASN A 29 19.53 26.40 -13.70
CA ASN A 29 18.59 27.36 -14.29
C ASN A 29 18.51 27.15 -15.82
N GLN A 30 17.48 27.70 -16.47
CA GLN A 30 17.27 27.50 -17.90
C GLN A 30 18.43 28.04 -18.75
N ARG A 31 19.04 29.17 -18.35
CA ARG A 31 20.13 29.82 -19.10
C ARG A 31 21.38 28.96 -19.15
N ASP A 32 21.73 28.36 -18.03
CA ASP A 32 22.89 27.47 -17.94
C ASP A 32 22.61 26.19 -18.73
N PHE A 33 21.40 25.65 -18.62
CA PHE A 33 20.99 24.42 -19.29
C PHE A 33 21.00 24.51 -20.83
N ILE A 34 20.65 25.66 -21.39
CA ILE A 34 20.65 25.87 -22.85
C ILE A 34 22.02 26.28 -23.40
N THR A 35 23.08 26.28 -22.61
CA THR A 35 24.43 26.68 -23.04
C THR A 35 25.36 25.46 -23.08
N TYR A 36 25.94 25.18 -24.25
CA TYR A 36 26.88 24.08 -24.47
C TYR A 36 28.17 24.60 -25.10
N ASN A 37 29.32 24.34 -24.45
CA ASN A 37 30.65 24.81 -24.90
C ASN A 37 30.70 26.30 -25.27
N GLY A 38 30.03 27.15 -24.49
CA GLY A 38 29.97 28.60 -24.73
C GLY A 38 29.01 29.04 -25.84
N ALA A 39 28.32 28.11 -26.51
CA ALA A 39 27.30 28.40 -27.51
C ALA A 39 25.88 28.10 -26.97
N THR A 40 24.92 28.93 -27.36
CA THR A 40 23.51 28.73 -27.00
C THR A 40 22.88 27.67 -27.92
N ILE A 41 22.38 26.58 -27.33
CA ILE A 41 21.69 25.48 -28.03
C ILE A 41 20.39 26.00 -28.69
N CYS A 42 19.60 26.78 -27.96
CA CYS A 42 18.36 27.41 -28.43
C CYS A 42 18.00 28.63 -27.56
N SER A 43 17.06 29.49 -28.01
CA SER A 43 16.62 30.63 -27.20
C SER A 43 15.85 30.20 -25.93
N ALA A 44 15.86 31.04 -24.90
CA ALA A 44 15.10 30.80 -23.66
C ALA A 44 13.60 30.58 -23.93
N ASP A 45 13.01 31.31 -24.88
CA ASP A 45 11.62 31.12 -25.31
C ASP A 45 11.39 29.74 -25.95
N THR A 46 12.35 29.28 -26.75
CA THR A 46 12.28 27.95 -27.38
C THR A 46 12.36 26.86 -26.32
N TYR A 47 13.27 26.98 -25.35
CA TYR A 47 13.37 26.02 -24.26
C TYR A 47 12.16 26.05 -23.33
N SER A 48 11.62 27.23 -23.03
CA SER A 48 10.37 27.36 -22.26
C SER A 48 9.19 26.70 -22.97
N LYS A 49 9.15 26.71 -24.31
CA LYS A 49 8.15 25.94 -25.09
C LYS A 49 8.37 24.43 -24.89
N ILE A 50 9.62 23.96 -24.95
CA ILE A 50 9.98 22.56 -24.70
C ILE A 50 9.51 22.13 -23.30
N GLU A 51 9.85 22.85 -22.23
CA GLU A 51 9.44 22.49 -20.84
C GLU A 51 7.92 22.48 -20.60
N ASN A 52 7.15 23.07 -21.53
CA ASN A 52 5.69 23.06 -21.54
C ASN A 52 5.13 22.12 -22.63
N CYS A 53 5.92 21.11 -23.02
CA CYS A 53 5.58 20.06 -23.98
C CYS A 53 5.15 20.55 -25.37
N LYS A 54 5.55 21.77 -25.76
CA LYS A 54 5.37 22.26 -27.13
C LYS A 54 6.50 21.74 -28.01
N ILE A 55 6.12 21.11 -29.11
CA ILE A 55 7.04 20.44 -30.02
C ILE A 55 7.86 21.45 -30.82
N ILE A 56 9.18 21.26 -30.81
CA ILE A 56 10.11 22.00 -31.67
C ILE A 56 10.56 21.09 -32.82
N LYS A 57 10.50 21.62 -34.05
CA LYS A 57 10.82 20.83 -35.26
C LYS A 57 12.25 20.28 -35.26
N SER A 58 13.21 21.04 -34.72
CA SER A 58 14.64 20.70 -34.80
C SER A 58 15.04 19.61 -33.81
N ASN A 59 15.30 18.39 -34.31
CA ASN A 59 15.78 17.26 -33.51
C ASN A 59 17.14 17.53 -32.85
N SER A 60 18.00 18.35 -33.47
CA SER A 60 19.33 18.67 -32.94
C SER A 60 19.26 19.34 -31.56
N ILE A 61 18.23 20.15 -31.30
CA ILE A 61 18.06 20.83 -30.02
C ILE A 61 17.89 19.80 -28.90
N TYR A 62 17.02 18.81 -29.10
CA TYR A 62 16.80 17.73 -28.11
C TYR A 62 18.07 16.93 -27.85
N HIS A 63 18.80 16.55 -28.91
CA HIS A 63 20.07 15.84 -28.79
C HIS A 63 21.11 16.62 -27.95
N TYR A 64 21.27 17.92 -28.17
CA TYR A 64 22.19 18.73 -27.37
C TYR A 64 21.72 18.94 -25.93
N LEU A 65 20.40 19.04 -25.69
CA LEU A 65 19.86 19.13 -24.33
C LEU A 65 20.03 17.81 -23.56
N LEU A 66 19.97 16.65 -24.22
CA LEU A 66 20.23 15.36 -23.58
C LEU A 66 21.68 15.24 -23.08
N VAL A 67 22.64 15.79 -23.83
CA VAL A 67 24.05 15.85 -23.39
C VAL A 67 24.22 16.60 -22.07
N GLN A 68 23.39 17.63 -21.80
CA GLN A 68 23.44 18.41 -20.56
C GLN A 68 23.03 17.63 -19.32
N ILE A 69 22.26 16.56 -19.50
CA ILE A 69 21.85 15.65 -18.42
C ILE A 69 22.57 14.31 -18.49
N HIS A 70 23.65 14.22 -19.27
CA HIS A 70 24.42 13.00 -19.49
C HIS A 70 23.57 11.81 -19.94
N ALA A 71 22.57 12.08 -20.78
CA ALA A 71 21.67 11.06 -21.31
C ALA A 71 21.78 10.93 -22.82
N GLU A 72 21.32 9.78 -23.33
CA GLU A 72 21.35 9.46 -24.75
C GLU A 72 19.94 9.04 -25.22
N LEU A 73 19.65 9.30 -26.49
CA LEU A 73 18.52 8.72 -27.21
C LEU A 73 19.08 7.92 -28.38
N ASN A 74 19.13 6.60 -28.23
CA ASN A 74 19.79 5.71 -29.17
C ASN A 74 18.93 4.50 -29.59
N LEU A 75 17.76 4.31 -28.98
CA LEU A 75 16.78 3.31 -29.41
C LEU A 75 15.67 3.97 -30.24
N PRO A 76 15.38 3.48 -31.46
CA PRO A 76 14.26 3.98 -32.25
C PRO A 76 12.91 3.55 -31.66
N SER A 77 11.85 4.29 -31.95
CA SER A 77 10.49 3.99 -31.47
C SER A 77 10.04 2.56 -31.80
N SER A 78 10.44 2.03 -32.98
CA SER A 78 10.14 0.66 -33.40
C SER A 78 10.75 -0.42 -32.50
N TRP A 79 11.81 -0.10 -31.74
CA TRP A 79 12.40 -1.03 -30.78
C TRP A 79 11.48 -1.26 -29.57
N TRP A 80 10.65 -0.26 -29.24
CA TRP A 80 9.72 -0.30 -28.12
C TRP A 80 8.38 -0.95 -28.46
N GLU A 81 8.02 -1.10 -29.74
CA GLU A 81 6.73 -1.70 -30.16
C GLU A 81 6.44 -3.08 -29.54
N PRO A 82 7.40 -4.03 -29.44
CA PRO A 82 7.15 -5.33 -28.82
C PRO A 82 6.95 -5.25 -27.29
N TRP A 83 7.37 -4.15 -26.66
CA TRP A 83 7.36 -4.02 -25.21
C TRP A 83 5.97 -3.77 -24.64
N SER A 84 5.04 -3.17 -25.41
CA SER A 84 3.68 -2.92 -24.92
C SER A 84 2.97 -4.22 -24.51
N THR A 85 3.22 -5.34 -25.21
CA THR A 85 2.68 -6.65 -24.79
C THR A 85 3.30 -7.11 -23.47
N CYS A 86 4.62 -6.91 -23.30
CA CYS A 86 5.31 -7.24 -22.05
C CYS A 86 4.82 -6.39 -20.86
N PHE A 87 4.52 -5.12 -21.10
CA PHE A 87 3.98 -4.20 -20.09
C PHE A 87 2.53 -4.51 -19.74
N GLN A 88 1.74 -4.95 -20.72
CA GLN A 88 0.40 -5.45 -20.48
C GLN A 88 0.41 -6.71 -19.60
N GLU A 89 1.35 -7.64 -19.84
CA GLU A 89 1.54 -8.81 -18.97
C GLU A 89 1.89 -8.41 -17.53
N LEU A 90 2.75 -7.40 -17.32
CA LEU A 90 3.03 -6.88 -15.98
C LEU A 90 1.75 -6.35 -15.30
N LEU A 91 0.93 -5.59 -16.03
CA LEU A 91 -0.33 -5.07 -15.50
C LEU A 91 -1.28 -6.21 -15.11
N GLU A 92 -1.33 -7.28 -15.91
CA GLU A 92 -2.13 -8.46 -15.60
C GLU A 92 -1.63 -9.20 -14.36
N LEU A 93 -0.32 -9.35 -14.19
CA LEU A 93 0.30 -9.96 -13.01
C LEU A 93 -0.01 -9.16 -11.74
N VAL A 94 0.15 -7.83 -11.79
CA VAL A 94 -0.23 -6.94 -10.69
C VAL A 94 -1.74 -7.02 -10.41
N THR A 95 -2.56 -7.00 -11.45
CA THR A 95 -4.03 -7.12 -11.31
C THR A 95 -4.42 -8.44 -10.66
N ARG A 96 -3.75 -9.55 -10.99
CA ARG A 96 -3.99 -10.87 -10.37
C ARG A 96 -3.37 -11.03 -8.99
N TYR A 97 -2.57 -10.07 -8.55
CA TYR A 97 -1.76 -10.17 -7.34
C TYR A 97 -0.79 -11.38 -7.39
N ASP A 98 -0.30 -11.71 -8.59
CA ASP A 98 0.72 -12.73 -8.79
C ASP A 98 2.12 -12.11 -8.62
N LEU A 99 2.56 -12.01 -7.37
CA LEU A 99 3.82 -11.34 -7.03
C LEU A 99 5.05 -12.13 -7.46
N ALA A 100 4.97 -13.46 -7.49
CA ALA A 100 6.06 -14.31 -7.95
C ALA A 100 6.28 -14.15 -9.46
N GLY A 101 5.19 -14.24 -10.25
CA GLY A 101 5.25 -13.98 -11.69
C GLY A 101 5.67 -12.56 -12.01
N LEU A 102 5.21 -11.57 -11.22
CA LEU A 102 5.64 -10.18 -11.34
C LEU A 102 7.15 -10.03 -11.15
N ALA A 103 7.71 -10.60 -10.08
CA ALA A 103 9.14 -10.53 -9.80
C ALA A 103 9.98 -11.18 -10.91
N GLU A 104 9.57 -12.36 -11.38
CA GLU A 104 10.24 -13.06 -12.49
C GLU A 104 10.20 -12.23 -13.77
N ARG A 105 9.02 -11.69 -14.13
CA ARG A 105 8.85 -10.89 -15.35
C ARG A 105 9.63 -9.59 -15.28
N CYS A 106 9.62 -8.89 -14.14
CA CYS A 106 10.42 -7.69 -13.92
C CYS A 106 11.92 -7.99 -14.07
N ALA A 107 12.41 -9.08 -13.50
CA ALA A 107 13.82 -9.49 -13.62
C ALA A 107 14.22 -9.81 -15.08
N ALA A 108 13.36 -10.51 -15.82
CA ALA A 108 13.60 -10.83 -17.22
C ALA A 108 13.65 -9.58 -18.11
N LEU A 109 12.75 -8.62 -17.89
CA LEU A 109 12.75 -7.35 -18.63
C LEU A 109 13.93 -6.46 -18.23
N PHE A 110 14.27 -6.42 -16.94
CA PHE A 110 15.46 -5.73 -16.44
C PHE A 110 16.73 -6.23 -17.12
N ALA A 111 16.90 -7.55 -17.24
CA ALA A 111 18.07 -8.14 -17.88
C ALA A 111 18.23 -7.69 -19.35
N GLN A 112 17.13 -7.52 -20.08
CA GLN A 112 17.13 -7.02 -21.46
C GLN A 112 17.49 -5.53 -21.57
N LEU A 113 17.17 -4.74 -20.55
CA LEU A 113 17.48 -3.29 -20.49
C LEU A 113 18.82 -2.98 -19.81
N ARG A 114 19.45 -3.95 -19.15
CA ARG A 114 20.62 -3.74 -18.29
C ARG A 114 21.74 -2.96 -18.95
N GLU A 115 22.11 -3.35 -20.16
CA GLU A 115 23.22 -2.76 -20.92
C GLU A 115 22.79 -1.58 -21.81
N LYS A 116 21.53 -1.15 -21.75
CA LYS A 116 21.00 -0.05 -22.57
C LYS A 116 21.21 1.29 -21.87
N THR A 117 21.80 2.24 -22.60
CA THR A 117 22.07 3.61 -22.13
C THR A 117 20.99 4.62 -22.55
N ASP A 118 20.04 4.21 -23.40
CA ASP A 118 18.91 5.05 -23.79
C ASP A 118 18.15 5.57 -22.56
N ILE A 119 17.83 6.87 -22.55
CA ILE A 119 17.20 7.52 -21.40
C ILE A 119 15.90 6.83 -20.98
N PHE A 120 15.09 6.34 -21.92
CA PHE A 120 13.86 5.63 -21.57
C PHE A 120 14.19 4.25 -20.97
N ALA A 121 15.16 3.53 -21.53
CA ALA A 121 15.60 2.26 -20.96
C ALA A 121 16.13 2.40 -19.53
N VAL A 122 16.83 3.49 -19.21
CA VAL A 122 17.25 3.80 -17.83
C VAL A 122 16.04 3.95 -16.91
N GLU A 123 15.04 4.72 -17.32
CA GLU A 123 13.82 4.97 -16.53
C GLU A 123 13.00 3.70 -16.30
N TYR A 124 12.80 2.90 -17.34
CA TYR A 124 12.12 1.61 -17.22
C TYR A 124 12.89 0.65 -16.31
N ARG A 125 14.22 0.63 -16.40
CA ARG A 125 15.06 -0.26 -15.57
C ARG A 125 14.94 0.07 -14.08
N GLU A 126 14.98 1.36 -13.72
CA GLU A 126 14.77 1.80 -12.33
C GLU A 126 13.36 1.45 -11.83
N LEU A 127 12.35 1.66 -12.68
CA LEU A 127 10.97 1.36 -12.32
C LEU A 127 10.72 -0.14 -12.13
N LEU A 128 11.28 -1.01 -12.97
CA LEU A 128 11.11 -2.46 -12.85
C LEU A 128 11.67 -2.99 -11.52
N MET A 129 12.80 -2.46 -11.06
CA MET A 129 13.35 -2.81 -9.75
C MET A 129 12.43 -2.34 -8.62
N LEU A 130 11.95 -1.10 -8.70
CA LEU A 130 11.03 -0.55 -7.71
C LEU A 130 9.71 -1.34 -7.67
N MET A 131 9.12 -1.66 -8.82
CA MET A 131 7.82 -2.32 -8.93
C MET A 131 7.80 -3.67 -8.21
N ALA A 132 8.80 -4.52 -8.45
CA ALA A 132 8.88 -5.81 -7.78
C ALA A 132 9.02 -5.64 -6.26
N SER A 133 9.94 -4.77 -5.82
CA SER A 133 10.19 -4.52 -4.40
C SER A 133 8.97 -3.89 -3.70
N TYR A 134 8.26 -2.97 -4.36
CA TYR A 134 7.10 -2.26 -3.84
C TYR A 134 6.00 -3.22 -3.40
N TYR A 135 5.59 -4.15 -4.28
CA TYR A 135 4.50 -5.08 -3.94
C TYR A 135 4.95 -6.16 -2.94
N GLU A 136 6.21 -6.59 -3.01
CA GLU A 136 6.75 -7.56 -2.04
C GLU A 136 6.85 -6.97 -0.62
N HIS A 137 7.20 -5.69 -0.50
CA HIS A 137 7.48 -5.01 0.78
C HIS A 137 6.35 -4.05 1.19
N CYS A 138 5.10 -4.42 0.93
CA CYS A 138 3.92 -3.68 1.43
C CYS A 138 3.88 -2.19 1.04
N SER A 139 4.05 -1.91 -0.26
CA SER A 139 3.89 -0.56 -0.83
C SER A 139 5.00 0.43 -0.43
N GLU A 140 6.20 -0.07 -0.13
CA GLU A 140 7.34 0.76 0.27
C GLU A 140 7.95 1.53 -0.92
N MET A 141 8.10 2.85 -0.75
CA MET A 141 8.68 3.77 -1.73
C MET A 141 9.21 5.03 -1.03
N SER A 142 10.28 5.63 -1.54
CA SER A 142 10.80 6.89 -1.00
C SER A 142 9.99 8.11 -1.49
N GLU A 143 10.03 9.22 -0.76
CA GLU A 143 9.37 10.47 -1.20
C GLU A 143 9.98 11.01 -2.51
N GLU A 144 11.29 10.79 -2.73
CA GLU A 144 11.95 11.15 -4.00
C GLU A 144 11.38 10.32 -5.15
N GLN A 145 11.22 9.01 -4.98
CA GLN A 145 10.62 8.12 -5.98
C GLN A 145 9.16 8.52 -6.27
N PHE A 146 8.39 8.78 -5.21
CA PHE A 146 7.01 9.25 -5.34
C PHE A 146 6.92 10.53 -6.19
N HIS A 147 7.74 11.55 -5.90
CA HIS A 147 7.76 12.79 -6.68
C HIS A 147 8.25 12.59 -8.12
N LYS A 148 9.28 11.76 -8.32
CA LYS A 148 9.79 11.39 -9.65
C LYS A 148 8.68 10.83 -10.52
N TYR A 149 8.01 9.77 -10.06
CA TYR A 149 7.00 9.09 -10.88
C TYR A 149 5.69 9.87 -11.00
N MET A 150 5.35 10.75 -10.05
CA MET A 150 4.26 11.72 -10.20
C MET A 150 4.52 12.77 -11.30
N GLU A 151 5.78 13.12 -11.59
CA GLU A 151 6.13 14.05 -12.68
C GLU A 151 6.33 13.32 -14.02
N LEU A 152 6.90 12.11 -13.97
CA LEU A 152 7.29 11.35 -15.15
C LEU A 152 6.23 10.36 -15.64
N LEU A 153 5.10 10.19 -14.94
CA LEU A 153 4.02 9.27 -15.34
C LEU A 153 3.73 9.25 -16.86
N PRO A 154 3.60 10.38 -17.58
CA PRO A 154 3.22 10.36 -18.99
C PRO A 154 4.29 9.84 -19.96
N ILE A 155 5.52 9.59 -19.51
CA ILE A 155 6.58 9.06 -20.38
C ILE A 155 6.42 7.56 -20.61
N PHE A 156 5.76 6.86 -19.70
CA PHE A 156 5.65 5.41 -19.72
C PHE A 156 4.51 4.93 -20.62
N ASP A 157 4.58 3.66 -21.00
CA ASP A 157 3.51 2.93 -21.66
C ASP A 157 2.21 2.94 -20.83
N VAL A 158 1.06 2.94 -21.49
CA VAL A 158 -0.25 3.02 -20.84
C VAL A 158 -0.45 1.94 -19.78
N SER A 159 0.02 0.72 -19.98
CA SER A 159 -0.12 -0.35 -18.99
C SER A 159 0.75 -0.09 -17.76
N ILE A 160 1.93 0.50 -17.95
CA ILE A 160 2.82 0.92 -16.85
C ILE A 160 2.26 2.14 -16.11
N GLN A 161 1.63 3.07 -16.83
CA GLN A 161 0.94 4.19 -16.20
C GLN A 161 -0.15 3.70 -15.24
N GLU A 162 -0.89 2.65 -15.61
CA GLU A 162 -1.92 2.07 -14.75
C GLU A 162 -1.32 1.43 -13.48
N ILE A 163 -0.17 0.76 -13.58
CA ILE A 163 0.54 0.22 -12.40
C ILE A 163 1.08 1.36 -11.52
N LEU A 164 1.71 2.38 -12.12
CA LEU A 164 2.22 3.53 -11.38
C LEU A 164 1.12 4.30 -10.66
N LYS A 165 -0.04 4.46 -11.28
CA LYS A 165 -1.23 5.08 -10.66
C LYS A 165 -1.62 4.36 -9.37
N ASP A 166 -1.68 3.03 -9.40
CA ASP A 166 -1.91 2.20 -8.21
C ASP A 166 -0.81 2.41 -7.16
N MET A 167 0.45 2.28 -7.55
CA MET A 167 1.59 2.43 -6.63
C MET A 167 1.58 3.80 -5.91
N LEU A 168 1.35 4.88 -6.66
CA LEU A 168 1.36 6.25 -6.16
C LEU A 168 0.14 6.54 -5.27
N TYR A 169 -1.04 6.07 -5.66
CA TYR A 169 -2.26 6.24 -4.88
C TYR A 169 -2.20 5.45 -3.55
N THR A 170 -1.89 4.16 -3.62
CA THR A 170 -1.82 3.25 -2.46
C THR A 170 -0.74 3.70 -1.47
N TYR A 171 0.41 4.19 -1.95
CA TYR A 171 1.43 4.82 -1.11
C TYR A 171 0.87 6.00 -0.29
N THR A 172 0.08 6.86 -0.94
CA THR A 172 -0.52 8.04 -0.32
C THR A 172 -1.50 7.64 0.78
N VAL A 173 -2.36 6.66 0.50
CA VAL A 173 -3.36 6.13 1.45
C VAL A 173 -2.68 5.59 2.72
N HIS A 174 -1.65 4.76 2.56
CA HIS A 174 -0.97 4.15 3.71
C HIS A 174 -0.14 5.14 4.53
N ARG A 175 0.57 6.08 3.87
CA ARG A 175 1.51 6.99 4.54
C ARG A 175 0.83 8.18 5.20
N HIS A 176 -0.15 8.80 4.54
CA HIS A 176 -0.71 10.06 5.00
C HIS A 176 -1.98 9.90 5.82
N ARG A 177 -2.76 8.82 5.60
CA ARG A 177 -4.05 8.58 6.27
C ARG A 177 -4.94 9.83 6.32
N ASP A 178 -4.94 10.59 5.23
CA ASP A 178 -5.58 11.91 5.11
C ASP A 178 -6.43 11.92 3.83
N ALA A 179 -7.75 11.91 4.01
CA ALA A 179 -8.70 11.84 2.91
C ALA A 179 -8.55 12.99 1.89
N ARG A 180 -8.16 14.20 2.33
CA ARG A 180 -7.99 15.35 1.43
C ARG A 180 -6.75 15.16 0.55
N LYS A 181 -5.65 14.69 1.14
CA LYS A 181 -4.44 14.38 0.36
C LYS A 181 -4.68 13.23 -0.61
N ASN A 182 -5.38 12.19 -0.18
CA ASN A 182 -5.77 11.07 -1.03
C ASN A 182 -6.58 11.54 -2.24
N GLY A 183 -7.61 12.37 -2.02
CA GLY A 183 -8.43 12.93 -3.11
C GLY A 183 -7.67 13.82 -4.08
N ALA A 184 -6.71 14.61 -3.58
CA ALA A 184 -5.85 15.44 -4.43
C ALA A 184 -4.94 14.61 -5.35
N VAL A 185 -4.32 13.55 -4.81
CA VAL A 185 -3.50 12.61 -5.60
C VAL A 185 -4.37 11.84 -6.60
N PHE A 186 -5.53 11.34 -6.16
CA PHE A 186 -6.51 10.65 -7.00
C PHE A 186 -6.91 11.47 -8.23
N THR A 187 -7.21 12.76 -8.02
CA THR A 187 -7.57 13.71 -9.09
C THR A 187 -6.38 13.94 -10.03
N ARG A 188 -5.18 14.19 -9.48
CA ARG A 188 -3.98 14.45 -10.28
C ARG A 188 -3.58 13.25 -11.15
N LEU A 189 -3.86 12.03 -10.69
CA LEU A 189 -3.59 10.80 -11.41
C LEU A 189 -4.68 10.44 -12.45
N HIS A 190 -5.75 11.23 -12.57
CA HIS A 190 -6.89 10.93 -13.44
C HIS A 190 -7.48 9.53 -13.20
N MET A 191 -7.55 9.12 -11.93
CA MET A 191 -7.96 7.76 -11.54
C MET A 191 -9.42 7.46 -11.89
N ALA A 192 -10.29 8.49 -11.87
CA ALA A 192 -11.71 8.33 -12.23
C ALA A 192 -11.91 7.82 -13.66
N GLU A 193 -11.00 8.18 -14.57
CA GLU A 193 -11.04 7.86 -16.00
C GLU A 193 -10.43 6.48 -16.31
N SER A 194 -9.78 5.84 -15.34
CA SER A 194 -9.15 4.54 -15.55
C SER A 194 -10.19 3.44 -15.80
N THR A 195 -9.86 2.56 -16.75
CA THR A 195 -10.61 1.34 -17.07
C THR A 195 -9.89 0.06 -16.62
N SER A 196 -8.70 0.16 -16.01
CA SER A 196 -8.00 -1.02 -15.52
C SER A 196 -8.68 -1.55 -14.25
N LEU A 197 -8.80 -2.87 -14.13
CA LEU A 197 -9.44 -3.47 -12.94
C LEU A 197 -8.73 -3.07 -11.64
N LEU A 198 -7.40 -2.94 -11.71
CA LEU A 198 -6.56 -2.47 -10.62
C LEU A 198 -6.98 -1.08 -10.11
N ASN A 199 -7.15 -0.10 -11.00
CA ASN A 199 -7.49 1.26 -10.59
C ASN A 199 -9.00 1.48 -10.39
N ILE A 200 -9.86 0.63 -10.95
CA ILE A 200 -11.28 0.59 -10.57
C ILE A 200 -11.42 0.15 -9.10
N LEU A 201 -10.59 -0.78 -8.62
CA LEU A 201 -10.55 -1.14 -7.19
C LEU A 201 -10.15 0.07 -6.32
N ASN A 202 -9.09 0.78 -6.69
CA ASN A 202 -8.69 2.01 -6.00
C ASN A 202 -9.77 3.10 -6.03
N ARG A 203 -10.48 3.24 -7.16
CA ARG A 203 -11.64 4.13 -7.29
C ARG A 203 -12.78 3.75 -6.35
N SER A 204 -13.03 2.46 -6.16
CA SER A 204 -14.01 1.97 -5.20
C SER A 204 -13.67 2.39 -3.76
N TYR A 205 -12.42 2.15 -3.33
CA TYR A 205 -11.94 2.59 -2.01
C TYR A 205 -11.99 4.11 -1.83
N GLN A 206 -11.59 4.89 -2.84
CA GLN A 206 -11.71 6.35 -2.78
C GLN A 206 -13.18 6.78 -2.64
N ALA A 207 -14.10 6.14 -3.37
CA ALA A 207 -15.52 6.43 -3.25
C ALA A 207 -16.05 6.13 -1.85
N TYR A 208 -15.59 5.05 -1.21
CA TYR A 208 -15.89 4.78 0.20
C TYR A 208 -15.37 5.90 1.13
N TYR A 209 -14.10 6.30 1.01
CA TYR A 209 -13.52 7.36 1.84
C TYR A 209 -14.16 8.75 1.64
N GLU A 210 -14.81 8.96 0.49
CA GLU A 210 -15.58 10.17 0.18
C GLU A 210 -17.07 10.04 0.49
N GLU A 211 -17.49 8.97 1.17
CA GLU A 211 -18.89 8.66 1.50
C GLU A 211 -19.80 8.52 0.27
N ARG A 212 -19.22 8.29 -0.92
CA ARG A 212 -19.94 7.99 -2.17
C ARG A 212 -20.25 6.51 -2.26
N PHE A 213 -21.02 6.00 -1.29
CA PHE A 213 -21.27 4.57 -1.10
C PHE A 213 -21.87 3.88 -2.34
N LEU A 214 -22.78 4.52 -3.08
CA LEU A 214 -23.35 3.93 -4.30
C LEU A 214 -22.30 3.71 -5.39
N ASP A 215 -21.32 4.61 -5.53
CA ASP A 215 -20.22 4.44 -6.49
C ASP A 215 -19.29 3.31 -6.08
N CYS A 216 -18.94 3.23 -4.79
CA CYS A 216 -18.17 2.12 -4.22
C CYS A 216 -18.86 0.78 -4.48
N PHE A 217 -20.16 0.69 -4.19
CA PHE A 217 -20.93 -0.54 -4.38
C PHE A 217 -21.01 -0.93 -5.87
N ARG A 218 -21.28 0.02 -6.76
CA ARG A 218 -21.32 -0.22 -8.22
C ARG A 218 -19.99 -0.78 -8.73
N ASP A 219 -18.88 -0.12 -8.38
CA ASP A 219 -17.56 -0.55 -8.84
C ASP A 219 -17.18 -1.91 -8.26
N SER A 220 -17.49 -2.14 -6.98
CA SER A 220 -17.26 -3.42 -6.30
C SER A 220 -18.04 -4.58 -6.94
N LEU A 221 -19.31 -4.40 -7.30
CA LEU A 221 -20.11 -5.42 -8.01
C LEU A 221 -19.53 -5.77 -9.38
N TYR A 222 -19.07 -4.77 -10.13
CA TYR A 222 -18.42 -4.98 -11.42
C TYR A 222 -17.12 -5.81 -11.27
N LEU A 223 -16.32 -5.48 -10.26
CA LEU A 223 -15.09 -6.20 -9.94
C LEU A 223 -15.35 -7.62 -9.47
N GLU A 224 -16.34 -7.83 -8.58
CA GLU A 224 -16.76 -9.16 -8.11
C GLU A 224 -17.07 -10.08 -9.29
N GLN A 225 -17.96 -9.66 -10.19
CA GLN A 225 -18.34 -10.46 -11.36
C GLN A 225 -17.15 -10.79 -12.26
N THR A 226 -16.21 -9.86 -12.39
CA THR A 226 -15.03 -10.02 -13.25
C THR A 226 -14.03 -10.98 -12.63
N PHE A 227 -13.71 -10.81 -11.34
CA PHE A 227 -12.73 -11.66 -10.66
C PHE A 227 -13.25 -13.07 -10.37
N LEU A 228 -14.56 -13.26 -10.15
CA LEU A 228 -15.18 -14.58 -10.08
C LEU A 228 -14.97 -15.36 -11.38
N LYS A 229 -15.20 -14.74 -12.54
CA LYS A 229 -14.97 -15.38 -13.86
C LYS A 229 -13.50 -15.73 -14.10
N GLN A 230 -12.59 -14.99 -13.49
CA GLN A 230 -11.14 -15.21 -13.60
C GLN A 230 -10.61 -16.22 -12.57
N GLY A 231 -11.40 -16.62 -11.56
CA GLY A 231 -10.89 -17.39 -10.42
C GLY A 231 -9.85 -16.62 -9.59
N ASN A 232 -9.92 -15.29 -9.58
CA ASN A 232 -8.93 -14.44 -8.90
C ASN A 232 -9.35 -14.17 -7.45
N TYR A 233 -9.12 -15.17 -6.59
CA TYR A 233 -9.52 -15.10 -5.17
C TYR A 233 -8.80 -14.01 -4.38
N ASN A 234 -7.53 -13.70 -4.72
CA ASN A 234 -6.80 -12.60 -4.07
C ASN A 234 -7.51 -11.26 -4.21
N ARG A 235 -8.03 -10.94 -5.40
CA ARG A 235 -8.76 -9.69 -5.62
C ARG A 235 -10.21 -9.73 -5.20
N LEU A 236 -10.82 -10.92 -5.14
CA LEU A 236 -12.15 -11.04 -4.53
C LEU A 236 -12.13 -10.68 -3.05
N LEU A 237 -11.06 -11.02 -2.32
CA LEU A 237 -10.88 -10.58 -0.94
C LEU A 237 -10.85 -9.05 -0.84
N ASP A 238 -10.06 -8.38 -1.70
CA ASP A 238 -10.02 -6.91 -1.74
C ASP A 238 -11.39 -6.27 -2.03
N VAL A 239 -12.20 -6.91 -2.89
CA VAL A 239 -13.55 -6.44 -3.22
C VAL A 239 -14.50 -6.66 -2.05
N TYR A 240 -14.46 -7.83 -1.41
CA TYR A 240 -15.32 -8.13 -0.28
C TYR A 240 -14.96 -7.29 0.94
N ASP A 241 -13.69 -6.98 1.18
CA ASP A 241 -13.27 -6.02 2.19
C ASP A 241 -13.96 -4.65 1.97
N ALA A 242 -13.91 -4.12 0.75
CA ALA A 242 -14.56 -2.85 0.41
C ALA A 242 -16.08 -2.88 0.62
N ILE A 243 -16.74 -3.98 0.22
CA ILE A 243 -18.19 -4.13 0.37
C ILE A 243 -18.57 -4.29 1.85
N VAL A 244 -17.82 -5.08 2.62
CA VAL A 244 -18.08 -5.30 4.05
C VAL A 244 -17.89 -4.00 4.85
N LEU A 245 -16.84 -3.22 4.55
CA LEU A 245 -16.66 -1.89 5.13
C LEU A 245 -17.86 -0.98 4.86
N LEU A 246 -18.33 -0.97 3.62
CA LEU A 246 -19.51 -0.20 3.22
C LEU A 246 -20.77 -0.64 3.97
N TYR A 247 -20.99 -1.95 4.14
CA TYR A 247 -22.14 -2.44 4.91
C TYR A 247 -22.01 -2.08 6.39
N ALA A 248 -20.83 -2.19 7.00
CA ALA A 248 -20.64 -1.83 8.41
C ALA A 248 -21.08 -0.38 8.69
N ASP A 249 -20.82 0.55 7.76
CA ASP A 249 -21.19 1.96 7.91
C ASP A 249 -22.65 2.27 7.54
N VAL A 250 -23.22 1.59 6.54
CA VAL A 250 -24.58 1.85 6.04
C VAL A 250 -25.64 1.02 6.77
N GLN A 251 -25.30 -0.20 7.19
CA GLN A 251 -26.17 -1.17 7.87
C GLN A 251 -25.43 -1.80 9.05
N LYS A 252 -25.67 -1.32 10.26
CA LYS A 252 -24.96 -1.76 11.47
C LYS A 252 -25.06 -3.26 11.79
N ASP A 253 -25.99 -4.00 11.17
CA ASP A 253 -26.12 -5.46 11.29
C ASP A 253 -25.34 -6.24 10.20
N ALA A 254 -24.30 -5.64 9.62
CA ALA A 254 -23.53 -6.11 8.47
C ALA A 254 -22.90 -7.52 8.60
N ALA A 255 -22.74 -8.03 9.82
CA ALA A 255 -22.07 -9.32 10.03
C ALA A 255 -22.88 -10.54 9.57
N ASN A 256 -24.19 -10.39 9.33
CA ASN A 256 -25.04 -11.42 8.72
C ASN A 256 -25.24 -11.20 7.21
N HIS A 257 -24.41 -10.34 6.59
CA HIS A 257 -24.52 -10.07 5.16
C HIS A 257 -23.87 -11.18 4.33
N GLU A 258 -24.48 -11.53 3.19
CA GLU A 258 -23.96 -12.55 2.26
C GLU A 258 -22.50 -12.35 1.82
N TYR A 259 -21.99 -11.12 1.89
CA TYR A 259 -20.62 -10.79 1.52
C TYR A 259 -19.61 -11.18 2.59
N VAL A 260 -20.03 -11.19 3.85
CA VAL A 260 -19.23 -11.76 4.95
C VAL A 260 -19.11 -13.27 4.78
N GLU A 261 -20.21 -13.95 4.43
CA GLU A 261 -20.20 -15.39 4.15
C GLU A 261 -19.30 -15.73 2.94
N LYS A 262 -19.37 -14.94 1.87
CA LYS A 262 -18.49 -15.08 0.69
C LYS A 262 -17.02 -14.89 1.05
N LEU A 263 -16.69 -13.90 1.89
CA LEU A 263 -15.33 -13.67 2.38
C LEU A 263 -14.85 -14.88 3.20
N PHE A 264 -15.66 -15.37 4.14
CA PHE A 264 -15.34 -16.57 4.92
C PHE A 264 -15.14 -17.80 4.03
N ALA A 265 -16.00 -18.01 3.03
CA ALA A 265 -15.88 -19.13 2.11
C ALA A 265 -14.54 -19.12 1.37
N ILE A 266 -14.11 -17.97 0.84
CA ILE A 266 -12.80 -17.88 0.16
C ILE A 266 -11.65 -18.22 1.12
N VAL A 267 -11.65 -17.63 2.32
CA VAL A 267 -10.58 -17.83 3.31
C VAL A 267 -10.49 -19.28 3.75
N ASN A 268 -11.63 -19.96 3.94
CA ASN A 268 -11.68 -21.32 4.46
C ASN A 268 -11.53 -22.40 3.37
N GLU A 269 -12.08 -22.19 2.18
CA GLU A 269 -12.13 -23.19 1.11
C GLU A 269 -10.98 -23.08 0.10
N HIS A 270 -10.33 -21.92 0.02
CA HIS A 270 -9.26 -21.67 -0.97
C HIS A 270 -7.92 -21.17 -0.39
N PRO A 271 -7.49 -21.55 0.83
CA PRO A 271 -6.28 -20.99 1.45
C PRO A 271 -5.01 -21.19 0.61
N GLU A 272 -4.89 -22.32 -0.10
CA GLU A 272 -3.72 -22.64 -0.93
C GLU A 272 -3.62 -21.79 -2.21
N GLN A 273 -4.72 -21.16 -2.64
CA GLN A 273 -4.77 -20.30 -3.83
C GLN A 273 -4.53 -18.82 -3.49
N LEU A 274 -4.49 -18.49 -2.20
CA LEU A 274 -4.31 -17.14 -1.72
C LEU A 274 -2.83 -16.82 -1.55
N HIS A 275 -2.45 -15.62 -1.96
CA HIS A 275 -1.16 -15.08 -1.58
C HIS A 275 -1.11 -14.90 -0.05
N ARG A 276 0.01 -15.29 0.57
CA ARG A 276 0.18 -15.28 2.04
C ARG A 276 -0.29 -13.97 2.68
N ASN A 277 0.17 -12.82 2.18
CA ASN A 277 -0.22 -11.52 2.75
C ASN A 277 -1.73 -11.27 2.69
N LYS A 278 -2.41 -11.70 1.60
CA LYS A 278 -3.86 -11.55 1.45
C LYS A 278 -4.61 -12.47 2.39
N TYR A 279 -4.15 -13.70 2.52
CA TYR A 279 -4.69 -14.65 3.49
C TYR A 279 -4.58 -14.11 4.93
N LEU A 280 -3.41 -13.63 5.34
CA LEU A 280 -3.19 -13.11 6.71
C LEU A 280 -4.02 -11.85 6.99
N GLN A 281 -4.09 -10.91 6.04
CA GLN A 281 -4.99 -9.76 6.13
C GLN A 281 -6.45 -10.20 6.28
N SER A 282 -6.88 -11.21 5.53
CA SER A 282 -8.26 -11.69 5.57
C SER A 282 -8.58 -12.45 6.85
N LEU A 283 -7.62 -13.20 7.42
CA LEU A 283 -7.80 -13.80 8.75
C LEU A 283 -8.05 -12.73 9.82
N TYR A 284 -7.31 -11.62 9.77
CA TYR A 284 -7.52 -10.50 10.69
C TYR A 284 -8.93 -9.94 10.52
N GLN A 285 -9.34 -9.66 9.28
CA GLN A 285 -10.67 -9.15 8.98
C GLN A 285 -11.77 -10.10 9.45
N CYS A 286 -11.60 -11.41 9.25
CA CYS A 286 -12.55 -12.41 9.75
C CYS A 286 -12.66 -12.39 11.27
N GLY A 287 -11.53 -12.32 11.96
CA GLY A 287 -11.48 -12.22 13.42
C GLY A 287 -12.22 -10.98 13.92
N MET A 288 -12.01 -9.83 13.29
CA MET A 288 -12.70 -8.58 13.64
C MET A 288 -14.21 -8.65 13.40
N LEU A 289 -14.66 -9.23 12.28
CA LEU A 289 -16.09 -9.39 12.01
C LEU A 289 -16.78 -10.28 13.06
N TYR A 290 -16.15 -11.40 13.43
CA TYR A 290 -16.68 -12.24 14.51
C TYR A 290 -16.62 -11.56 15.89
N TYR A 291 -15.63 -10.69 16.12
CA TYR A 291 -15.52 -9.91 17.36
C TYR A 291 -16.68 -8.92 17.49
N GLU A 292 -16.94 -8.11 16.46
CA GLU A 292 -18.10 -7.19 16.38
C GLU A 292 -19.44 -7.94 16.55
N ILE A 293 -19.47 -9.18 16.05
CA ILE A 293 -20.40 -10.28 16.35
C ILE A 293 -20.90 -10.49 17.77
N GLY A 294 -19.98 -10.29 18.71
CA GLY A 294 -19.96 -11.04 19.96
C GLY A 294 -19.68 -12.56 19.79
N GLN A 295 -19.30 -13.05 18.60
CA GLN A 295 -18.89 -14.45 18.39
C GLN A 295 -17.42 -14.65 18.77
N TYR A 296 -17.10 -14.37 20.03
CA TYR A 296 -15.73 -14.30 20.55
C TYR A 296 -14.92 -15.60 20.40
N GLU A 297 -15.56 -16.76 20.46
CA GLU A 297 -14.89 -18.06 20.28
C GLU A 297 -14.26 -18.18 18.89
N LYS A 298 -15.02 -17.87 17.84
CA LYS A 298 -14.53 -17.88 16.46
C LYS A 298 -13.51 -16.78 16.22
N ALA A 299 -13.76 -15.58 16.73
CA ALA A 299 -12.80 -14.47 16.64
C ALA A 299 -11.44 -14.88 17.23
N CYS A 300 -11.46 -15.52 18.40
CA CYS A 300 -10.27 -16.04 19.07
C CYS A 300 -9.53 -17.06 18.20
N ASP A 301 -10.22 -17.99 17.55
CA ASP A 301 -9.59 -18.98 16.66
C ASP A 301 -8.86 -18.32 15.47
N TYR A 302 -9.49 -17.33 14.82
CA TYR A 302 -8.86 -16.56 13.74
C TYR A 302 -7.62 -15.80 14.20
N PHE A 303 -7.70 -15.07 15.32
CA PHE A 303 -6.56 -14.32 15.85
C PHE A 303 -5.43 -15.24 16.33
N CYS A 304 -5.75 -16.39 16.94
CA CYS A 304 -4.76 -17.39 17.31
C CYS A 304 -4.06 -17.98 16.09
N GLU A 305 -4.78 -18.28 15.01
CA GLU A 305 -4.18 -18.77 13.77
C GLU A 305 -3.25 -17.73 13.15
N LEU A 306 -3.72 -16.48 13.05
CA LEU A 306 -2.93 -15.37 12.51
C LEU A 306 -1.66 -15.11 13.33
N ALA A 307 -1.76 -15.14 14.65
CA ALA A 307 -0.66 -14.87 15.57
C ALA A 307 0.41 -15.99 15.61
N LYS A 308 0.23 -17.12 14.91
CA LYS A 308 1.31 -18.10 14.67
C LYS A 308 2.36 -17.58 13.70
N GLN A 309 2.03 -16.53 12.93
CA GLN A 309 2.90 -15.95 11.92
C GLN A 309 3.51 -14.67 12.47
N ASP A 310 4.83 -14.61 12.60
CA ASP A 310 5.56 -13.39 13.00
C ASP A 310 5.71 -12.44 11.80
N ASP A 311 4.60 -11.80 11.42
CA ASP A 311 4.49 -10.85 10.31
C ASP A 311 3.95 -9.46 10.75
N TYR A 312 3.53 -8.63 9.79
CA TYR A 312 2.97 -7.30 10.06
C TYR A 312 1.62 -7.31 10.81
N HIS A 313 0.93 -8.44 10.85
CA HIS A 313 -0.36 -8.60 11.52
C HIS A 313 -0.21 -9.30 12.87
N PHE A 314 0.97 -9.86 13.18
CA PHE A 314 1.26 -10.60 14.40
C PHE A 314 0.79 -9.87 15.66
N LEU A 315 1.33 -8.68 15.94
CA LEU A 315 1.18 -8.08 17.27
C LEU A 315 -0.27 -7.69 17.61
N PRO A 316 -1.04 -7.04 16.71
CA PRO A 316 -2.47 -6.81 16.94
C PRO A 316 -3.25 -8.12 17.13
N ALA A 317 -2.98 -9.14 16.31
CA ALA A 317 -3.65 -10.43 16.41
C ALA A 317 -3.31 -11.16 17.72
N ALA A 318 -2.05 -11.19 18.12
CA ALA A 318 -1.58 -11.80 19.36
C ALA A 318 -2.21 -11.13 20.58
N LEU A 319 -2.26 -9.78 20.61
CA LEU A 319 -2.92 -9.06 21.70
C LEU A 319 -4.41 -9.41 21.80
N LEU A 320 -5.14 -9.37 20.68
CA LEU A 320 -6.57 -9.72 20.66
C LEU A 320 -6.80 -11.20 21.04
N ALA A 321 -5.95 -12.10 20.57
CA ALA A 321 -5.99 -13.50 20.95
C ALA A 321 -5.75 -13.68 22.45
N CYS A 322 -4.78 -12.99 23.05
CA CYS A 322 -4.55 -13.02 24.51
C CYS A 322 -5.79 -12.53 25.27
N ILE A 323 -6.34 -11.38 24.89
CA ILE A 323 -7.54 -10.80 25.53
C ILE A 323 -8.73 -11.77 25.46
N LEU A 324 -8.98 -12.34 24.29
CA LEU A 324 -10.11 -13.25 24.08
C LEU A 324 -9.90 -14.60 24.76
N CYS A 325 -8.67 -15.14 24.77
CA CYS A 325 -8.38 -16.36 25.52
C CYS A 325 -8.67 -16.16 27.01
N GLU A 326 -8.26 -15.04 27.60
CA GLU A 326 -8.55 -14.74 29.00
C GLU A 326 -10.06 -14.57 29.24
N GLN A 327 -10.76 -13.84 28.38
CA GLN A 327 -12.21 -13.65 28.47
C GLN A 327 -12.99 -14.96 28.39
N LEU A 328 -12.52 -15.91 27.57
CA LEU A 328 -13.13 -17.22 27.35
C LEU A 328 -12.59 -18.31 28.28
N GLU A 329 -11.72 -17.96 29.23
CA GLU A 329 -11.04 -18.91 30.13
C GLU A 329 -10.27 -20.03 29.37
N ARG A 330 -9.76 -19.72 28.17
CA ARG A 330 -8.92 -20.61 27.36
C ARG A 330 -7.45 -20.50 27.76
N VAL A 331 -6.72 -21.60 27.62
CA VAL A 331 -5.25 -21.59 27.71
C VAL A 331 -4.70 -20.80 26.53
N ILE A 332 -3.92 -19.76 26.83
CA ILE A 332 -3.23 -18.97 25.81
C ILE A 332 -2.16 -19.85 25.13
N PRO A 333 -2.19 -20.02 23.80
CA PRO A 333 -1.17 -20.78 23.08
C PRO A 333 0.23 -20.18 23.30
N PRO A 334 1.25 -20.99 23.63
CA PRO A 334 2.62 -20.49 23.78
C PRO A 334 3.18 -19.78 22.54
N GLU A 335 2.73 -20.18 21.36
CA GLU A 335 3.17 -19.66 20.06
C GLU A 335 2.82 -18.18 19.87
N ILE A 336 1.72 -17.72 20.49
CA ILE A 336 1.29 -16.31 20.42
C ILE A 336 1.91 -15.45 21.53
N LEU A 337 2.60 -16.06 22.48
CA LEU A 337 3.29 -15.41 23.60
C LEU A 337 4.80 -15.26 23.31
N GLN A 338 5.12 -14.74 22.12
CA GLN A 338 6.49 -14.47 21.68
C GLN A 338 6.75 -12.96 21.54
N GLU A 339 8.00 -12.53 21.73
CA GLU A 339 8.36 -11.13 21.47
C GLU A 339 8.28 -10.84 19.97
N PRO A 340 7.65 -9.73 19.55
CA PRO A 340 7.55 -9.37 18.14
C PRO A 340 8.94 -9.08 17.57
N ARG A 341 9.22 -9.54 16.34
CA ARG A 341 10.53 -9.32 15.71
C ARG A 341 10.82 -7.87 15.34
N TYR A 342 9.77 -7.06 15.10
CA TYR A 342 9.89 -5.65 14.70
C TYR A 342 9.02 -4.73 15.57
N PRO A 343 9.31 -4.58 16.88
CA PRO A 343 8.45 -3.88 17.84
C PRO A 343 8.26 -2.39 17.51
N GLU A 344 9.27 -1.75 16.90
CA GLU A 344 9.25 -0.32 16.57
C GLU A 344 8.24 0.04 15.47
N ARG A 345 7.74 -0.96 14.72
CA ARG A 345 6.76 -0.76 13.64
C ARG A 345 5.32 -0.68 14.16
N PHE A 346 5.08 -1.03 15.42
CA PHE A 346 3.74 -1.09 15.99
C PHE A 346 3.43 0.10 16.91
N PRO A 347 2.16 0.48 17.08
CA PRO A 347 1.78 1.51 18.03
C PRO A 347 2.21 1.13 19.46
N LYS A 348 2.75 2.10 20.20
CA LYS A 348 3.29 1.88 21.55
C LYS A 348 2.29 1.24 22.51
N HIS A 349 1.00 1.55 22.39
CA HIS A 349 -0.05 1.00 23.24
C HIS A 349 -0.27 -0.51 23.00
N VAL A 350 -0.25 -0.96 21.74
CA VAL A 350 -0.36 -2.39 21.40
C VAL A 350 0.85 -3.14 21.95
N THR A 351 2.05 -2.59 21.72
CA THR A 351 3.30 -3.19 22.22
C THR A 351 3.34 -3.27 23.73
N ALA A 352 2.97 -2.19 24.44
CA ALA A 352 2.97 -2.16 25.90
C ALA A 352 1.99 -3.17 26.51
N TYR A 353 0.79 -3.30 25.95
CA TYR A 353 -0.19 -4.24 26.47
C TYR A 353 0.20 -5.69 26.15
N HIS A 354 0.68 -5.98 24.95
CA HIS A 354 1.18 -7.32 24.63
C HIS A 354 2.36 -7.73 25.53
N GLN A 355 3.30 -6.81 25.81
CA GLN A 355 4.38 -7.04 26.78
C GLN A 355 3.85 -7.35 28.19
N TYR A 356 2.76 -6.69 28.60
CA TYR A 356 2.08 -7.02 29.84
C TYR A 356 1.46 -8.41 29.83
N CYS A 357 0.86 -8.86 28.73
CA CYS A 357 0.38 -10.24 28.59
C CYS A 357 1.52 -11.25 28.83
N LEU A 358 2.71 -11.02 28.22
CA LEU A 358 3.90 -11.85 28.45
C LEU A 358 4.37 -11.82 29.92
N PHE A 359 4.38 -10.64 30.54
CA PHE A 359 4.76 -10.45 31.94
C PHE A 359 3.81 -11.19 32.88
N LYS A 360 2.50 -11.07 32.66
CA LYS A 360 1.42 -11.69 33.45
C LYS A 360 1.52 -13.22 33.47
N GLN A 361 2.04 -13.86 32.42
CA GLN A 361 2.26 -15.31 32.40
C GLN A 361 3.37 -15.78 33.36
N LYS A 362 4.35 -14.92 33.65
CA LYS A 362 5.50 -15.25 34.50
C LYS A 362 5.31 -14.81 35.94
N GLU A 363 4.82 -13.59 36.13
CA GLU A 363 4.59 -13.01 37.46
C GLU A 363 3.25 -13.48 38.01
N ARG A 364 3.19 -13.95 39.25
CA ARG A 364 1.94 -14.38 39.91
C ARG A 364 1.44 -13.39 40.96
N ASP A 365 2.29 -12.46 41.41
CA ASP A 365 1.92 -11.47 42.41
C ASP A 365 0.98 -10.39 41.82
N PRO A 366 -0.28 -10.28 42.28
CA PRO A 366 -1.21 -9.26 41.81
C PRO A 366 -0.72 -7.83 42.07
N PHE A 367 0.10 -7.58 43.11
CA PHE A 367 0.64 -6.25 43.39
C PHE A 367 1.68 -5.82 42.34
N GLN A 368 2.60 -6.72 41.98
CA GLN A 368 3.59 -6.46 40.91
C GLN A 368 2.90 -6.28 39.56
N ARG A 369 1.86 -7.08 39.27
CA ARG A 369 1.04 -6.92 38.05
C ARG A 369 0.31 -5.58 38.01
N GLU A 370 -0.29 -5.16 39.12
CA GLU A 370 -0.96 -3.86 39.22
C GLU A 370 0.03 -2.69 39.03
N GLU A 371 1.19 -2.75 39.68
CA GLU A 371 2.22 -1.72 39.54
C GLU A 371 2.71 -1.61 38.09
N TYR A 372 3.02 -2.75 37.46
CA TYR A 372 3.44 -2.78 36.05
C TYR A 372 2.37 -2.19 35.14
N PHE A 373 1.12 -2.64 35.29
CA PHE A 373 0.01 -2.21 34.44
C PHE A 373 -0.21 -0.70 34.52
N LEU A 374 -0.23 -0.15 35.74
CA LEU A 374 -0.43 1.29 35.97
C LEU A 374 0.74 2.15 35.48
N LYS A 375 1.96 1.62 35.51
CA LYS A 375 3.17 2.36 35.16
C LYS A 375 3.48 2.32 33.67
N TYR A 376 3.26 1.19 33.01
CA TYR A 376 3.74 0.95 31.65
C TYR A 376 2.63 0.75 30.61
N VAL A 377 1.44 0.28 31.01
CA VAL A 377 0.36 -0.07 30.08
C VAL A 377 -0.69 1.03 30.00
N LEU A 378 -1.40 1.27 31.11
CA LEU A 378 -2.53 2.20 31.16
C LEU A 378 -2.19 3.61 30.63
N PRO A 379 -1.02 4.21 30.91
CA PRO A 379 -0.67 5.54 30.39
C PRO A 379 -0.51 5.61 28.87
N GLN A 380 -0.39 4.46 28.19
CA GLN A 380 -0.22 4.39 26.74
C GLN A 380 -1.56 4.24 26.00
N ILE A 381 -2.62 3.78 26.67
CA ILE A 381 -3.90 3.45 26.03
C ILE A 381 -4.81 4.67 26.05
N SER A 382 -5.31 5.06 24.86
CA SER A 382 -6.32 6.10 24.73
C SER A 382 -7.70 5.55 25.04
N ASN A 383 -8.55 6.35 25.69
CA ASN A 383 -9.97 6.03 25.88
C ASN A 383 -10.76 6.03 24.55
N GLU A 384 -10.22 6.63 23.47
CA GLU A 384 -10.83 6.60 22.14
C GLU A 384 -10.67 5.23 21.45
N ASP A 385 -9.67 4.45 21.85
CA ASP A 385 -9.43 3.09 21.33
C ASP A 385 -10.22 2.07 22.14
N GLN A 386 -11.53 1.99 21.90
CA GLN A 386 -12.44 1.11 22.66
C GLN A 386 -12.03 -0.37 22.57
N LEU A 387 -11.45 -0.79 21.44
CA LEU A 387 -11.00 -2.17 21.21
C LEU A 387 -9.98 -2.64 22.26
N ILE A 388 -9.13 -1.73 22.73
CA ILE A 388 -8.09 -2.02 23.73
C ILE A 388 -8.46 -1.45 25.11
N TRP A 389 -9.13 -0.31 25.16
CA TRP A 389 -9.53 0.36 26.39
C TRP A 389 -10.49 -0.47 27.24
N GLU A 390 -11.51 -1.09 26.63
CA GLU A 390 -12.45 -1.91 27.38
C GLU A 390 -11.78 -3.13 28.03
N PRO A 391 -10.96 -3.94 27.31
CA PRO A 391 -10.13 -4.97 27.92
C PRO A 391 -9.22 -4.45 29.04
N ALA A 392 -8.57 -3.30 28.84
CA ALA A 392 -7.69 -2.70 29.84
C ALA A 392 -8.42 -2.32 31.12
N CYS A 393 -9.63 -1.78 31.00
CA CYS A 393 -10.49 -1.47 32.15
C CYS A 393 -10.87 -2.74 32.91
N ARG A 394 -11.26 -3.81 32.20
CA ARG A 394 -11.59 -5.10 32.82
C ARG A 394 -10.39 -5.69 33.57
N GLU A 395 -9.20 -5.64 32.98
CA GLU A 395 -7.96 -6.10 33.64
C GLU A 395 -7.68 -5.29 34.92
N LEU A 396 -7.75 -3.96 34.84
CA LEU A 396 -7.54 -3.10 36.00
C LEU A 396 -8.56 -3.38 37.11
N GLU A 397 -9.82 -3.62 36.78
CA GLU A 397 -10.83 -4.02 37.76
C GLU A 397 -10.48 -5.34 38.46
N GLN A 398 -9.99 -6.34 37.71
CA GLN A 398 -9.58 -7.63 38.29
C GLN A 398 -8.38 -7.46 39.22
N LEU A 399 -7.40 -6.63 38.85
CA LEU A 399 -6.24 -6.31 39.69
C LEU A 399 -6.68 -5.59 40.97
N ILE A 400 -7.53 -4.57 40.87
CA ILE A 400 -8.07 -3.83 42.03
C ILE A 400 -8.82 -4.75 42.98
N ARG A 401 -9.60 -5.71 42.46
CA ARG A 401 -10.30 -6.70 43.29
C ARG A 401 -9.32 -7.62 44.03
N SER A 402 -8.23 -7.98 43.36
CA SER A 402 -7.19 -8.88 43.90
C SER A 402 -6.31 -8.18 44.96
N THR A 403 -5.90 -6.93 44.72
CA THR A 403 -5.05 -6.12 45.63
C THR A 403 -5.86 -5.39 46.71
N ARG A 404 -7.17 -5.24 46.51
CA ARG A 404 -8.12 -4.44 47.32
C ARG A 404 -7.84 -2.93 47.29
N HIS A 405 -7.12 -2.44 46.27
CA HIS A 405 -6.83 -1.02 46.09
C HIS A 405 -8.00 -0.24 45.44
N TYR A 406 -9.18 -0.27 46.07
CA TYR A 406 -10.41 0.33 45.51
C TYR A 406 -10.33 1.83 45.22
N HIS A 407 -9.38 2.55 45.82
CA HIS A 407 -9.13 3.96 45.55
C HIS A 407 -8.72 4.21 44.09
N LEU A 408 -8.16 3.21 43.40
CA LEU A 408 -7.75 3.28 42.00
C LEU A 408 -8.94 3.27 41.02
N LYS A 409 -10.16 2.92 41.45
CA LYS A 409 -11.37 2.96 40.60
C LYS A 409 -11.63 4.33 39.98
N LYS A 410 -11.20 5.41 40.65
CA LYS A 410 -11.33 6.78 40.12
C LYS A 410 -10.57 6.96 38.80
N ARG A 411 -9.47 6.23 38.57
CA ARG A 411 -8.69 6.33 37.33
C ARG A 411 -9.40 5.78 36.10
N ILE A 412 -10.32 4.83 36.28
CA ILE A 412 -11.19 4.31 35.23
C ILE A 412 -12.26 5.35 34.84
N GLN A 413 -12.71 6.16 35.80
CA GLN A 413 -13.81 7.12 35.63
C GLN A 413 -13.34 8.52 35.20
N SER A 414 -12.05 8.83 35.37
CA SER A 414 -11.45 10.14 35.10
C SER A 414 -10.70 10.22 33.76
N SER A 415 -10.69 9.12 33.02
CA SER A 415 -10.12 8.99 31.68
C SER A 415 -11.29 8.79 30.74
#